data_AF-J2KRZ2-F1
#
_entry.id   AF-J2KRZ2-F1
#
_cell.length_a   1.000
_cell.length_b   1.000
_cell.length_c   1.000
_cell.angle_alpha   90.00
_cell.angle_beta   90.00
_cell.angle_gamma   90.00
#
_symmetry.space_group_name_H-M   'P 1'
#
loop_
_entity.id
_entity.type
_entity.pdbx_description
1 polymer ?
#
loop_
_entity_poly.entity_id
_entity_poly.type
_entity_poly.pdbx_seq_one_letter_code
_entity_poly.pdbx_strand_id
1 'polypeptide(L)' 'MKTVNFNTLVGKNISEAKIILKGYKIKKLQPAEYVCFLKSYCFGLIKTRLYLYCTDNKIQDYYIITY' A
#
# COMPACT_ATOMS: atom_id res chain seq x y z
N MET A 1 4.64 -7.07 -15.62
CA MET A 1 4.79 -6.42 -14.28
C MET A 1 3.65 -5.42 -14.17
N LYS A 2 2.68 -5.57 -13.25
CA LYS A 2 1.55 -4.62 -13.16
C LYS A 2 2.07 -3.29 -12.60
N THR A 3 2.14 -2.26 -13.44
CA THR A 3 2.46 -0.89 -13.04
C THR A 3 1.23 -0.32 -12.34
N VAL A 4 1.15 -0.46 -11.01
CA VAL A 4 0.09 0.15 -10.22
C VAL A 4 0.48 1.60 -9.97
N ASN A 5 -0.32 2.55 -10.46
CA ASN A 5 -0.09 3.96 -10.21
C ASN A 5 -0.59 4.32 -8.79
N PHE A 6 0.32 4.32 -7.82
CA PHE A 6 -0.01 4.55 -6.41
C PHE A 6 -0.53 5.96 -6.12
N ASN A 7 -0.26 6.94 -7.00
CA ASN A 7 -0.86 8.27 -6.90
C ASN A 7 -2.39 8.24 -6.92
N THR A 8 -2.99 7.22 -7.54
CA THR A 8 -4.46 7.06 -7.59
C THR A 8 -5.07 6.65 -6.24
N LEU A 9 -4.24 6.29 -5.25
CA LEU A 9 -4.68 5.91 -3.91
C LEU A 9 -4.95 7.14 -3.03
N VAL A 10 -4.27 8.26 -3.28
CA VAL A 10 -4.47 9.50 -2.51
C VAL A 10 -5.90 10.01 -2.70
N GLY A 11 -6.55 10.39 -1.59
CA GLY A 11 -7.94 10.81 -1.55
C GLY A 11 -8.97 9.68 -1.54
N LYS A 12 -8.55 8.42 -1.76
CA LYS A 12 -9.45 7.26 -1.73
C LYS A 12 -9.60 6.68 -0.33
N ASN A 13 -10.72 5.98 -0.13
CA ASN A 13 -10.94 5.22 1.09
C ASN A 13 -10.16 3.89 1.06
N ILE A 14 -9.89 3.33 2.24
CA ILE A 14 -9.20 2.04 2.40
C ILE A 14 -9.91 0.93 1.61
N SER A 15 -11.24 0.93 1.58
CA SER A 15 -12.02 -0.07 0.84
C SER A 15 -11.76 0.00 -0.68
N GLU A 16 -11.65 1.20 -1.24
CA GLU A 16 -11.31 1.38 -2.65
C GLU A 16 -9.84 1.03 -2.91
N ALA A 17 -8.95 1.42 -2.00
CA ALA A 17 -7.54 1.08 -2.06
C ALA A 17 -7.32 -0.44 -2.05
N LYS A 18 -8.11 -1.19 -1.27
CA LYS A 18 -8.12 -2.67 -1.28
C LYS A 18 -8.51 -3.25 -2.65
N ILE A 19 -9.39 -2.58 -3.39
CA ILE A 19 -9.79 -3.00 -4.75
C ILE A 19 -8.64 -2.73 -5.73
N ILE A 20 -7.98 -1.57 -5.64
CA ILE A 20 -6.85 -1.21 -6.50
C ILE A 20 -5.64 -2.11 -6.23
N LEU A 21 -5.40 -2.40 -4.95
CA LEU A 21 -4.34 -3.27 -4.47
C LEU A 21 -4.77 -4.74 -4.40
N LYS A 22 -5.83 -5.13 -5.12
CA LYS A 22 -6.32 -6.51 -5.13
C LYS A 22 -5.22 -7.47 -5.57
N GLY A 23 -4.88 -8.41 -4.68
CA GLY A 23 -3.78 -9.37 -4.86
C GLY A 23 -2.56 -9.08 -3.99
N TYR A 24 -2.50 -7.91 -3.34
CA TYR A 24 -1.49 -7.61 -2.34
C TYR A 24 -2.05 -7.77 -0.92
N LYS A 25 -1.18 -8.17 0.01
CA LYS A 25 -1.57 -8.32 1.42
C LYS A 25 -1.55 -6.94 2.07
N ILE A 26 -2.70 -6.45 2.51
CA ILE A 26 -2.81 -5.20 3.29
C ILE A 26 -3.01 -5.57 4.76
N LYS A 27 -2.20 -4.96 5.62
CA LYS A 27 -2.33 -5.04 7.08
C LYS A 27 -2.51 -3.64 7.65
N LYS A 28 -3.35 -3.52 8.69
CA LYS A 28 -3.42 -2.30 9.50
C LYS A 28 -2.25 -2.30 10.47
N LEU A 29 -1.47 -1.23 10.50
CA LEU A 29 -0.32 -1.07 11.40
C LEU A 29 -0.72 -0.22 12.62
N GLN A 30 -1.40 0.90 12.37
CA GLN A 30 -1.89 1.85 13.38
C GLN A 30 -3.31 2.30 13.04
N PRO A 31 -4.03 3.06 13.90
CA PRO A 31 -5.36 3.59 13.59
C PRO A 31 -5.42 4.34 12.26
N ALA A 32 -4.36 5.10 11.96
CA ALA A 32 -4.16 5.92 10.77
C ALA A 32 -3.16 5.34 9.76
N GLU A 33 -2.59 4.14 9.98
CA GLU A 33 -1.56 3.60 9.08
C GLU A 33 -1.87 2.20 8.61
N TYR A 34 -1.67 1.97 7.32
CA TYR A 34 -1.79 0.67 6.67
C TYR A 34 -0.50 0.35 5.93
N VAL A 35 -0.12 -0.93 5.92
CA VAL A 35 1.00 -1.43 5.16
C VAL A 35 0.53 -2.47 4.15
N CYS A 36 0.97 -2.34 2.92
CA CYS A 36 0.68 -3.20 1.80
C CYS A 36 1.98 -3.87 1.33
N PHE A 37 1.98 -5.20 1.28
CA PHE A 37 3.11 -5.99 0.80
C PHE A 37 3.00 -6.15 -0.71
N LEU A 38 3.78 -5.36 -1.46
CA LEU A 38 3.69 -5.30 -2.92
C LEU A 38 4.37 -6.52 -3.54
N LYS A 39 5.69 -6.68 -3.38
CA LYS A 39 6.39 -7.82 -3.96
C LYS A 39 7.61 -8.21 -3.17
N SER A 40 7.95 -9.50 -3.30
CA SER A 40 9.26 -10.01 -2.99
C SER A 40 9.94 -10.43 -4.29
N TYR A 41 11.12 -9.89 -4.59
CA TYR A 41 11.99 -10.28 -5.69
C TYR A 41 13.24 -11.01 -5.14
N CYS A 42 13.94 -11.76 -6.01
CA CYS A 42 15.16 -12.50 -5.68
C CYS A 42 15.04 -13.40 -4.43
N PHE A 43 14.22 -14.45 -4.48
CA PHE A 43 14.12 -15.46 -3.40
C PHE A 43 13.79 -14.92 -1.99
N GLY A 44 13.22 -13.71 -1.87
CA GLY A 44 12.92 -13.12 -0.57
C GLY A 44 13.87 -12.01 -0.13
N LEU A 45 14.94 -11.77 -0.90
CA LEU A 45 15.97 -10.79 -0.55
C LEU A 45 15.48 -9.35 -0.72
N ILE A 46 14.73 -9.08 -1.80
CA ILE A 46 14.20 -7.74 -2.05
C ILE A 46 12.72 -7.77 -1.71
N LYS A 47 12.30 -6.93 -0.78
CA LYS A 47 10.92 -6.80 -0.32
C LYS A 47 10.50 -5.35 -0.45
N THR A 48 9.42 -5.13 -1.18
CA THR A 48 8.81 -3.80 -1.32
C THR A 48 7.54 -3.74 -0.48
N ARG A 49 7.51 -2.80 0.48
CA ARG A 49 6.32 -2.42 1.23
C ARG A 49 5.86 -1.03 0.81
N LEU A 50 4.55 -0.89 0.66
CA LEU A 50 3.86 0.37 0.49
C LEU A 50 3.17 0.70 1.82
N TYR A 51 3.48 1.85 2.37
CA TYR A 51 2.83 2.37 3.57
C TYR A 51 1.84 3.45 3.14
N LEU A 52 0.64 3.39 3.70
CA LEU A 52 -0.47 4.29 3.44
C LEU A 52 -0.81 5.00 4.74
N TYR A 53 -0.75 6.32 4.73
CA TYR A 53 -1.19 7.16 5.81
C TYR A 53 -2.63 7.61 5.55
N CYS A 54 -3.50 7.34 6.51
CA CYS A 54 -4.93 7.52 6.42
C CYS A 54 -5.44 8.42 7.54
N THR A 55 -6.04 9.55 7.18
CA THR A 55 -6.72 10.46 8.10
C THR A 55 -8.18 10.58 7.66
N ASP A 56 -9.11 10.61 8.61
CA ASP A 56 -10.55 10.75 8.32
C ASP A 56 -11.08 9.75 7.27
N ASN A 57 -10.67 8.48 7.41
CA ASN A 57 -10.99 7.37 6.51
C ASN A 57 -10.46 7.48 5.06
N LYS A 58 -9.67 8.51 4.74
CA LYS A 58 -9.07 8.73 3.42
C LYS A 58 -7.56 8.62 3.48
N ILE A 59 -6.96 8.12 2.41
CA ILE A 59 -5.51 8.09 2.24
C ILE A 59 -5.05 9.52 1.95
N GLN A 60 -4.26 10.09 2.85
CA GLN A 60 -3.65 11.42 2.68
C GLN A 60 -2.35 11.31 1.91
N ASP A 61 -1.54 10.31 2.25
CA ASP A 61 -0.20 10.17 1.71
C ASP A 61 0.23 8.70 1.68
N TYR A 62 1.28 8.43 0.93
CA TYR A 62 1.89 7.11 0.86
C TYR A 62 3.39 7.19 0.66
N TYR A 63 4.10 6.18 1.15
CA TYR A 63 5.52 6.03 0.86
C TYR A 63 5.85 4.57 0.59
N ILE A 64 6.86 4.34 -0.26
CA ILE A 64 7.30 3.01 -0.66
C ILE A 64 8.70 2.79 -0.14
N ILE A 65 8.90 1.70 0.60
CA ILE A 65 10.22 1.27 1.04
C ILE A 65 10.54 -0.06 0.38
N THR A 66 11.71 -0.13 -0.24
CA THR A 66 12.32 -1.35 -0.73
C THR A 66 13.56 -1.64 0.11
N TYR A 67 13.66 -2.86 0.62
CA TYR A 67 14.79 -3.37 1.41
C TYR A 67 15.17 -4.77 0.93
#